data_AF-A0A5Q0JTT4-F1
#
_entry.id   AF-A0A5Q0JTT4-F1
#
_cell.length_a   1.000
_cell.length_b   1.000
_cell.length_c   1.000
_cell.angle_alpha   90.00
_cell.angle_beta   90.00
_cell.angle_gamma   90.00
#
_symmetry.space_group_name_H-M   'P 1'
#
loop_
_entity.id
_entity.type
_entity.pdbx_description
1 polymer ?
#
loop_
_entity_poly.entity_id
_entity_poly.type
_entity_poly.pdbx_seq_one_letter_code
_entity_poly.pdbx_strand_id
1 'polypeptide(L)' 'MRDFKKLNIWKNAIELVKQVSFLFDKIPTDERFGLKSQFNRALVLVPSNIAGGCIRNSEVPLIKTCEVLANK' A
#
# COMPACT_ATOMS: atom_id res chain seq x y z
N MET A 1 22.03 -1.60 -6.92
CA MET A 1 20.71 -1.50 -6.26
C MET A 1 19.85 -0.55 -7.09
N ARG A 2 18.72 -1.01 -7.66
CA ARG A 2 17.83 -0.13 -8.43
C ARG A 2 17.11 0.81 -7.46
N ASP A 3 17.16 2.11 -7.73
CA ASP A 3 16.47 3.12 -6.93
C ASP A 3 14.96 3.05 -7.22
N PHE A 4 14.21 2.37 -6.35
CA PHE A 4 12.77 2.21 -6.47
C PHE A 4 12.03 3.55 -6.48
N LYS A 5 12.61 4.62 -5.91
CA LYS A 5 11.99 5.96 -5.89
C LYS A 5 11.92 6.58 -7.28
N LYS A 6 12.72 6.09 -8.23
CA LYS A 6 12.66 6.50 -9.65
C LYS A 6 11.56 5.78 -10.42
N LEU A 7 11.02 4.68 -9.91
CA LEU A 7 9.97 3.92 -10.59
C LEU A 7 8.66 4.72 -10.59
N ASN A 8 8.11 4.96 -11.79
CA ASN A 8 6.81 5.60 -11.93
C ASN A 8 5.70 4.82 -11.20
N ILE A 9 5.77 3.47 -11.20
CA ILE A 9 4.80 2.65 -10.48
C ILE A 9 4.86 2.84 -8.96
N TRP A 10 6.05 3.09 -8.40
CA TRP A 10 6.20 3.41 -6.97
C TRP A 10 5.62 4.80 -6.66
N LYS A 11 5.90 5.80 -7.51
CA LYS A 11 5.33 7.16 -7.36
C LYS A 11 3.80 7.14 -7.43
N ASN A 12 3.25 6.41 -8.40
CA ASN A 12 1.80 6.24 -8.56
C ASN A 12 1.18 5.53 -7.35
N ALA A 13 1.86 4.53 -6.79
CA ALA A 13 1.40 3.85 -5.58
C ALA A 13 1.37 4.82 -4.37
N ILE A 14 2.41 5.64 -4.19
CA ILE A 14 2.42 6.66 -3.11
C ILE A 14 1.28 7.67 -3.29
N GLU A 15 1.04 8.11 -4.52
CA GLU A 15 -0.04 9.05 -4.82
C GLU A 15 -1.42 8.43 -4.55
N LEU A 16 -1.62 7.18 -4.94
CA LEU A 16 -2.83 6.42 -4.63
C LEU A 16 -3.06 6.34 -3.11
N VAL A 17 -2.02 6.01 -2.32
CA VAL A 17 -2.14 5.97 -0.85
C VAL A 17 -2.61 7.31 -0.31
N LYS A 18 -2.06 8.44 -0.78
CA LYS A 18 -2.47 9.78 -0.33
C LYS A 18 -3.92 10.09 -0.67
N GLN A 19 -4.31 9.85 -1.93
CA GLN A 19 -5.67 10.14 -2.40
C GLN A 19 -6.70 9.36 -1.62
N VAL A 20 -6.46 8.07 -1.41
CA VAL A 20 -7.43 7.25 -0.73
C VAL A 20 -7.41 7.48 0.78
N SER A 21 -6.25 7.75 1.41
CA SER A 21 -6.20 8.16 2.81
C SER A 21 -7.02 9.45 3.06
N PHE A 22 -6.94 10.42 2.14
CA PHE A 22 -7.76 11.63 2.16
C PHE A 22 -9.27 11.36 1.99
N LEU A 23 -9.66 10.40 1.15
CA LEU A 23 -11.07 9.97 1.05
C LEU A 23 -11.54 9.33 2.36
N PHE A 24 -10.69 8.53 2.99
CA PHE A 24 -10.96 7.89 4.29
C PHE A 24 -10.82 8.85 5.50
N ASP A 25 -10.42 10.10 5.29
CA ASP A 25 -10.54 11.14 6.31
C ASP A 25 -11.96 11.67 6.47
N LYS A 26 -12.84 11.42 5.48
CA LYS A 26 -14.22 11.91 5.45
C LYS A 26 -15.27 10.93 5.99
N ILE A 27 -14.88 9.69 6.27
CA ILE A 27 -15.78 8.69 6.87
C ILE A 27 -16.03 8.99 8.35
N PRO A 28 -17.20 8.57 8.89
CA PRO A 28 -17.58 8.81 10.29
C PRO A 28 -16.49 8.34 11.27
N THR A 29 -16.36 9.05 12.39
CA THR A 29 -15.38 8.71 13.43
C THR A 29 -15.57 7.33 14.04
N ASP A 30 -16.79 6.78 13.97
CA ASP A 30 -17.12 5.45 14.46
C ASP A 30 -16.42 4.33 13.64
N GLU A 31 -16.10 4.59 12.37
CA GLU A 31 -15.36 3.67 11.48
C GLU A 31 -13.84 3.93 11.47
N ARG A 32 -13.38 4.91 12.26
CA ARG A 32 -12.00 5.42 12.23
C ARG A 32 -10.97 4.44 12.77
N PHE A 33 -11.37 3.57 13.71
CA PHE A 33 -10.46 2.60 14.34
C PHE A 33 -10.51 1.21 13.69
N GLY A 34 -11.64 0.84 13.09
CA GLY A 34 -11.78 -0.42 12.35
C GLY A 34 -11.33 -0.26 10.90
N LEU A 35 -12.26 0.20 10.06
CA LEU A 35 -12.11 0.21 8.61
C LEU A 35 -10.93 1.06 8.15
N LYS A 36 -10.79 2.28 8.68
CA LYS A 36 -9.72 3.21 8.27
C LYS A 36 -8.32 2.70 8.65
N SER A 37 -8.17 2.05 9.80
CA SER A 37 -6.88 1.52 10.27
C SER A 37 -6.44 0.32 9.42
N GLN A 38 -7.35 -0.62 9.17
CA GLN A 38 -7.09 -1.78 8.32
C GLN A 38 -6.78 -1.37 6.88
N PHE A 39 -7.54 -0.41 6.36
CA PHE A 39 -7.39 0.06 4.99
C PHE A 39 -6.08 0.82 4.76
N ASN A 40 -5.69 1.72 5.67
CA ASN A 40 -4.39 2.39 5.59
C ASN A 40 -3.22 1.38 5.65
N ARG A 41 -3.33 0.34 6.48
CA ARG A 41 -2.31 -0.73 6.55
C ARG A 41 -2.20 -1.51 5.24
N ALA A 42 -3.32 -1.85 4.62
CA ALA A 42 -3.34 -2.55 3.33
C ALA A 42 -2.73 -1.68 2.21
N LEU A 43 -3.07 -0.38 2.17
CA LEU A 43 -2.57 0.55 1.16
C LEU A 43 -1.06 0.75 1.21
N VAL A 44 -0.48 0.89 2.40
CA VAL A 44 0.97 1.09 2.57
C VAL A 44 1.80 -0.12 2.14
N LEU A 45 1.20 -1.32 2.07
CA LEU A 45 1.90 -2.50 1.54
C LEU A 45 2.23 -2.39 0.05
N VAL A 46 1.42 -1.71 -0.74
CA VAL A 46 1.63 -1.58 -2.19
C VAL A 46 3.00 -0.94 -2.51
N PRO A 47 3.32 0.29 -2.03
CA PRO A 47 4.63 0.88 -2.27
C PRO A 47 5.77 0.12 -1.55
N SER A 48 5.49 -0.50 -0.39
CA SER A 48 6.47 -1.30 0.36
C SER A 48 6.90 -2.57 -0.41
N ASN A 49 5.95 -3.23 -1.06
CA ASN A 49 6.21 -4.39 -1.92
C ASN A 49 6.95 -4.01 -3.20
N ILE A 50 6.61 -2.88 -3.82
CA ILE A 50 7.35 -2.37 -4.98
C ILE A 50 8.81 -2.08 -4.59
N ALA A 51 9.04 -1.45 -3.43
CA ALA A 51 10.38 -1.24 -2.91
C ALA A 51 11.11 -2.57 -2.63
N GLY A 52 10.43 -3.52 -2.00
CA GLY A 52 10.96 -4.85 -1.69
C GLY A 52 11.33 -5.67 -2.93
N GLY A 53 10.46 -5.72 -3.95
CA GLY A 53 10.70 -6.42 -5.21
C GLY A 53 11.84 -5.78 -6.02
N CYS A 54 11.96 -4.46 -5.97
CA CYS A 54 13.04 -3.71 -6.62
C CYS A 54 14.42 -4.00 -5.98
N ILE A 55 14.45 -4.31 -4.68
CA ILE A 55 15.65 -4.72 -3.95
C ILE A 55 15.98 -6.20 -4.23
N ARG A 56 14.97 -7.07 -4.30
CA ARG A 56 15.14 -8.52 -4.49
C ARG A 56 15.30 -8.95 -5.95
N ASN A 57 15.22 -8.01 -6.91
CA ASN A 57 15.28 -8.28 -8.35
C ASN A 57 14.18 -9.27 -8.82
N SER A 58 13.07 -9.34 -8.07
CA SER A 58 12.03 -10.34 -8.22
C SER A 58 10.73 -9.67 -8.68
N GLU A 59 10.13 -10.15 -9.76
CA GLU A 59 8.78 -9.80 -10.21
C GLU A 59 7.73 -10.50 -9.33
N VAL A 60 7.72 -10.24 -8.01
CA VAL A 60 6.71 -10.87 -7.13
C VAL A 60 5.36 -10.17 -7.34
N PRO A 61 4.28 -10.90 -7.70
CA PRO A 61 2.98 -10.29 -7.97
C PRO A 61 2.30 -9.77 -6.71
N LEU A 62 1.70 -8.57 -6.83
CA LEU A 62 0.96 -7.83 -5.80
C LEU A 62 -0.12 -8.64 -5.06
N ILE A 63 -0.65 -9.70 -5.67
CA ILE A 63 -1.80 -10.45 -5.17
C ILE A 63 -1.46 -11.25 -3.89
N LYS A 64 -0.22 -11.75 -3.77
CA LYS A 64 0.15 -12.70 -2.71
C LYS A 64 0.26 -12.09 -1.31
N THR A 65 0.34 -10.76 -1.20
CA THR A 65 0.50 -10.07 0.10
C THR A 65 -0.84 -9.64 0.70
N CYS A 66 -1.86 -9.38 -0.13
CA CYS A 66 -3.21 -9.07 0.35
C CYS A 66 -3.82 -10.28 1.10
N GLU A 67 -3.55 -11.51 0.65
CA GLU A 67 -3.99 -12.75 1.32
C GLU A 67 -3.42 -12.91 2.74
N VAL A 68 -2.19 -12.47 2.97
CA VAL A 68 -1.52 -12.61 4.28
C VAL A 68 -2.09 -11.62 5.31
N LEU A 69 -2.60 -10.46 4.87
CA LEU A 69 -3.27 -9.51 5.76
C LEU A 69 -4.75 -9.81 5.98
N ALA A 70 -5.45 -10.39 5.00
CA ALA A 70 -6.85 -10.78 5.17
C ALA A 70 -7.03 -11.95 6.17
N ASN A 71 -5.97 -12.70 6.45
CA ASN A 71 -5.97 -13.86 7.35
C ASN A 71 -5.23 -13.61 8.69
N LYS A 72 -5.00 -12.35 9.08
CA LYS A 72 -4.40 -11.99 10.37
C LYS A 72 -5.22 -10.96 11.14
#